data_AF-A0A6G3MLN6-F1
#
_entry.id   AF-A0A6G3MLN6-F1
#
_cell.length_a   1.000
_cell.length_b   1.000
_cell.length_c   1.000
_cell.angle_alpha   90.00
_cell.angle_beta   90.00
_cell.angle_gamma   90.00
#
_symmetry.space_group_name_H-M   'P 1'
#
loop_
_entity.id
_entity.type
_entity.pdbx_description
1 polymer ?
#
loop_
_entity_poly.entity_id
_entity_poly.type
_entity_poly.pdbx_seq_one_letter_code
_entity_poly.pdbx_strand_id
1 'polypeptide(L)'
;MSNSLKALIVGCFSGSGKSFILSPIGKTLDSKVGGKLTEALKSSNFDGKLKKIRQFYHLSPQFNLVVVAGLGDEHIRCCPIEEIDIKLENIRNAIFRAIRVCEENEISDISVDDCTESKCVGEISALSYHEVGQWKSDYKPKSMKI
;
A
#
# COMPACT_ATOMS: atom_id res chain seq x y z
N MET A 1 15.42 -12.18 -20.87
CA MET A 1 15.08 -11.30 -19.73
C MET A 1 13.85 -11.88 -19.08
N SER A 2 13.95 -12.39 -17.86
CA SER A 2 12.74 -12.75 -17.10
C SER A 2 11.91 -11.48 -16.92
N ASN A 3 10.66 -11.50 -17.35
CA ASN A 3 9.77 -10.36 -17.16
C ASN A 3 9.43 -10.29 -15.67
N SER A 4 10.19 -9.51 -14.90
CA SER A 4 9.93 -9.35 -13.46
C SER A 4 8.57 -8.69 -13.30
N LEU A 5 7.71 -9.30 -12.47
CA LEU A 5 6.43 -8.69 -12.13
C LEU A 5 6.71 -7.37 -11.42
N LYS A 6 6.01 -6.31 -11.84
CA LYS A 6 6.12 -4.97 -11.27
C LYS A 6 4.84 -4.59 -10.56
N ALA A 7 4.97 -4.05 -9.35
CA ALA A 7 3.85 -3.49 -8.61
C ALA A 7 3.99 -1.98 -8.41
N LEU A 8 2.86 -1.31 -8.33
CA LEU A 8 2.75 0.07 -7.88
C LEU A 8 1.79 0.15 -6.69
N ILE A 9 2.27 0.66 -5.56
CA ILE A 9 1.46 0.98 -4.40
C ILE A 9 1.03 2.44 -4.49
N VAL A 10 -0.28 2.71 -4.34
CA VAL A 10 -0.88 4.05 -4.42
C VAL A 10 -1.67 4.33 -3.15
N GLY A 11 -1.46 5.51 -2.57
CA GLY A 11 -2.19 5.99 -1.41
C GLY A 11 -3.56 6.58 -1.77
N CYS A 12 -4.54 6.37 -0.88
CA CYS A 12 -5.85 6.98 -1.01
C CYS A 12 -6.42 7.36 0.36
N PHE A 13 -6.72 8.65 0.55
CA PHE A 13 -7.35 9.17 1.77
C PHE A 13 -8.85 8.94 1.75
N SER A 14 -9.47 8.90 2.93
CA SER A 14 -10.92 8.89 3.09
C SER A 14 -11.48 10.28 2.87
N GLY A 15 -12.52 10.40 2.03
CA GLY A 15 -13.27 11.63 1.87
C GLY A 15 -14.52 11.64 2.74
N SER A 16 -15.38 12.65 2.55
CA SER A 16 -16.67 12.72 3.25
C SER A 16 -17.58 11.54 2.87
N GLY A 17 -18.14 10.85 3.87
CA GLY A 17 -19.06 9.74 3.67
C GLY A 17 -18.40 8.48 3.12
N LYS A 18 -18.79 8.05 1.91
CA LYS A 18 -18.22 6.90 1.18
C LYS A 18 -17.32 7.32 0.01
N SER A 19 -16.86 8.56 0.00
CA SER A 19 -15.92 9.05 -1.02
C SER A 19 -14.48 8.77 -0.61
N PHE A 20 -13.59 8.88 -1.57
CA PHE A 20 -12.16 8.70 -1.39
C PHE A 20 -11.40 9.75 -2.20
N ILE A 21 -10.18 10.06 -1.77
CA ILE A 21 -9.32 11.06 -2.39
C ILE A 21 -7.99 10.37 -2.74
N LEU A 22 -7.76 10.16 -4.04
CA LEU A 22 -6.48 9.64 -4.53
C LEU A 22 -5.35 10.63 -4.23
N SER A 23 -4.17 10.09 -3.89
CA SER A 23 -2.93 10.87 -3.84
C SER A 23 -2.61 11.54 -5.19
N PRO A 24 -1.67 12.50 -5.24
CA PRO A 24 -1.24 13.11 -6.50
C PRO A 24 -0.76 12.09 -7.54
N ILE A 25 0.01 11.08 -7.12
CA ILE A 25 0.47 9.99 -8.00
C ILE A 25 -0.70 9.11 -8.43
N GLY A 26 -1.64 8.80 -7.52
CA GLY A 26 -2.85 8.06 -7.84
C GLY A 26 -3.73 8.74 -8.87
N LYS A 27 -3.91 10.07 -8.78
CA LYS A 27 -4.63 10.87 -9.78
C LYS A 27 -3.93 10.84 -11.14
N THR A 28 -2.60 10.90 -11.14
CA THR A 28 -1.80 10.83 -12.37
C THR A 28 -1.93 9.45 -13.03
N LEU A 29 -1.88 8.38 -12.23
CA LEU A 29 -2.10 7.02 -12.70
C LEU A 29 -3.51 6.85 -13.28
N ASP A 30 -4.54 7.29 -12.54
CA ASP A 30 -5.94 7.19 -12.97
C ASP A 30 -6.18 7.95 -14.28
N SER A 31 -5.58 9.14 -14.43
CA SER A 31 -5.62 9.91 -15.67
C SER A 31 -4.98 9.15 -16.85
N LYS A 32 -3.85 8.46 -16.62
CA LYS A 32 -3.18 7.64 -17.65
C LYS A 32 -3.98 6.41 -18.07
N VAL A 33 -4.75 5.83 -17.14
CA VAL A 33 -5.60 4.66 -17.43
C VAL A 33 -7.04 5.05 -17.81
N GLY A 34 -7.31 6.35 -17.96
CA GLY A 34 -8.60 6.87 -18.42
C GLY A 34 -9.74 6.75 -17.41
N GLY A 35 -9.46 6.90 -16.10
CA GLY A 35 -10.48 6.85 -15.04
C GLY A 35 -10.81 5.46 -14.52
N LYS A 36 -10.22 4.41 -15.11
CA LYS A 36 -10.49 3.01 -14.75
C LYS A 36 -10.18 2.69 -13.30
N LEU A 37 -9.18 3.34 -12.69
CA LEU A 37 -8.85 3.11 -11.27
C LEU A 37 -10.00 3.61 -10.40
N THR A 38 -10.46 4.84 -10.66
CA THR A 38 -11.57 5.44 -9.92
C THR A 38 -12.87 4.64 -10.09
N GLU A 39 -13.17 4.18 -11.31
CA GLU A 39 -14.33 3.32 -11.57
C GLU A 39 -14.25 2.00 -10.79
N ALA A 40 -13.09 1.32 -10.85
CA ALA A 40 -12.88 0.05 -10.15
C ALA A 40 -12.96 0.21 -8.63
N LEU A 41 -12.43 1.31 -8.08
CA LEU A 41 -12.51 1.63 -6.64
C LEU A 41 -13.96 1.85 -6.20
N LYS A 42 -14.75 2.61 -6.97
CA LYS A 42 -16.18 2.82 -6.72
C LYS A 42 -16.95 1.49 -6.75
N SER A 43 -16.74 0.66 -7.76
CA SER A 43 -17.39 -0.66 -7.86
C SER A 43 -17.02 -1.60 -6.70
N SER A 44 -15.81 -1.46 -6.14
CA SER A 44 -15.35 -2.24 -4.99
C SER A 44 -15.79 -1.69 -3.62
N ASN A 45 -16.63 -0.65 -3.60
CA ASN A 45 -17.05 0.08 -2.40
C ASN A 45 -15.87 0.53 -1.51
N PHE A 46 -14.79 1.00 -2.15
CA PHE A 46 -13.64 1.53 -1.44
C PHE A 46 -13.90 2.97 -0.96
N ASP A 47 -13.46 3.30 0.25
CA ASP A 47 -13.74 4.59 0.93
C ASP A 47 -12.48 5.21 1.56
N GLY A 48 -11.27 4.72 1.22
CA GLY A 48 -10.01 5.27 1.72
C GLY A 48 -9.73 5.06 3.22
N LYS A 49 -10.60 4.35 3.95
CA LYS A 49 -10.39 4.10 5.38
C LYS A 49 -9.18 3.20 5.64
N LEU A 50 -8.60 3.36 6.82
CA LEU A 50 -7.48 2.55 7.30
C LEU A 50 -7.77 1.05 7.19
N LYS A 51 -6.70 0.27 7.03
CA LYS A 51 -6.70 -1.20 6.90
C LYS A 51 -7.38 -1.73 5.63
N LYS A 52 -7.99 -0.88 4.80
CA LYS A 52 -8.54 -1.32 3.52
C LYS A 52 -7.48 -1.27 2.43
N ILE A 53 -7.38 -2.37 1.70
CA ILE A 53 -6.51 -2.52 0.54
C ILE A 53 -7.34 -3.04 -0.64
N ARG A 54 -6.99 -2.62 -1.84
CA ARG A 54 -7.52 -3.17 -3.10
C ARG A 54 -6.38 -3.49 -4.04
N GLN A 55 -6.48 -4.63 -4.71
CA GLN A 55 -5.51 -5.11 -5.69
C GLN A 55 -6.16 -5.07 -7.06
N PHE A 56 -5.49 -4.47 -8.03
CA PHE A 56 -5.94 -4.38 -9.41
C PHE A 56 -4.86 -4.92 -10.33
N TYR A 57 -5.16 -6.04 -10.99
CA TYR A 57 -4.27 -6.67 -11.94
C TYR A 57 -4.45 -6.06 -13.32
N HIS A 58 -3.34 -5.89 -14.05
CA HIS A 58 -3.33 -5.43 -15.44
C HIS A 58 -4.08 -4.10 -15.69
N LEU A 59 -4.13 -3.23 -14.68
CA LEU A 59 -4.77 -1.92 -14.79
C LEU A 59 -3.95 -0.97 -15.70
N SER A 60 -2.63 -1.05 -15.59
CA SER A 60 -1.67 -0.27 -16.38
C SER A 60 -0.77 -1.22 -17.18
N PRO A 61 -0.36 -0.86 -18.41
CA PRO A 61 0.62 -1.65 -19.14
C PRO A 61 2.01 -1.67 -18.48
N GLN A 62 2.29 -0.72 -17.57
CA GLN A 62 3.59 -0.60 -16.90
C GLN A 62 3.70 -1.47 -15.64
N PHE A 63 2.57 -1.78 -15.00
CA PHE A 63 2.54 -2.47 -13.71
C PHE A 63 1.59 -3.67 -13.78
N ASN A 64 2.09 -4.85 -13.42
CA ASN A 64 1.30 -6.06 -13.36
C ASN A 64 0.24 -5.98 -12.26
N LEU A 65 0.60 -5.37 -11.13
CA LEU A 65 -0.26 -5.18 -9.98
C LEU A 65 -0.27 -3.71 -9.54
N VAL A 66 -1.46 -3.15 -9.34
CA VAL A 66 -1.64 -1.87 -8.66
C VAL A 66 -2.33 -2.14 -7.33
N VAL A 67 -1.70 -1.75 -6.22
CA VAL A 67 -2.25 -1.89 -4.88
C VAL A 67 -2.66 -0.53 -4.35
N VAL A 68 -3.94 -0.34 -4.04
CA VAL A 68 -4.44 0.89 -3.42
C VAL A 68 -4.54 0.70 -1.91
N ALA A 69 -3.87 1.56 -1.15
CA ALA A 69 -3.83 1.54 0.31
C ALA A 69 -4.69 2.68 0.89
N GLY A 70 -5.60 2.35 1.80
CA GLY A 70 -6.42 3.32 2.52
C GLY A 70 -5.62 4.00 3.64
N LEU A 71 -5.40 5.31 3.49
CA LEU A 71 -4.60 6.15 4.39
C LEU A 71 -5.42 6.77 5.55
N GLY A 72 -6.74 6.66 5.50
CA GLY A 72 -7.63 7.30 6.48
C GLY A 72 -7.78 8.80 6.24
N ASP A 73 -8.09 9.54 7.30
CA ASP A 73 -8.36 10.98 7.25
C ASP A 73 -7.06 11.77 7.00
N GLU A 74 -7.07 12.63 5.98
CA GLU A 74 -5.94 13.50 5.61
C GLU A 74 -5.70 14.61 6.64
N HIS A 75 -6.75 15.02 7.36
CA HIS A 75 -6.71 16.16 8.28
C HIS A 75 -6.43 15.76 9.73
N ILE A 76 -6.24 14.47 10.00
CA ILE A 76 -5.87 14.00 11.33
C ILE A 76 -4.49 14.53 11.69
N ARG A 77 -4.33 14.97 12.94
CA ARG A 77 -3.08 15.56 13.46
C ARG A 77 -2.55 14.74 14.62
N CYS A 78 -1.54 15.30 15.29
CA CYS A 78 -0.93 14.73 16.48
C CYS A 78 -1.97 14.36 17.55
N CYS A 79 -1.84 13.15 18.09
CA CYS A 79 -2.56 12.75 19.28
C CYS A 79 -1.88 13.37 20.51
N PRO A 80 -2.57 14.20 21.32
CA PRO A 80 -1.94 14.81 22.49
C PRO A 80 -1.60 13.80 23.59
N ILE A 81 -2.25 12.64 23.62
CA ILE A 81 -2.01 11.60 24.62
C ILE A 81 -0.81 10.72 24.23
N GLU A 82 -0.73 10.36 22.96
CA GLU A 82 0.32 9.46 22.45
C GLU A 82 1.57 10.22 21.99
N GLU A 83 1.49 11.56 21.88
CA GLU A 83 2.55 12.43 21.35
C GLU A 83 3.08 12.01 19.95
N ILE A 84 2.21 11.37 19.16
CA ILE A 84 2.52 10.84 17.84
C ILE A 84 1.65 11.54 16.78
N ASP A 85 2.27 11.83 15.65
CA ASP A 85 1.55 12.24 14.44
C ASP A 85 0.78 11.04 13.85
N ILE A 86 -0.53 11.04 14.06
CA ILE A 86 -1.41 9.96 13.61
C ILE A 86 -1.44 9.85 12.08
N LYS A 87 -1.31 10.96 11.34
CA LYS A 87 -1.31 10.93 9.87
C LYS A 87 -0.10 10.14 9.38
N LEU A 88 1.08 10.44 9.94
CA LEU A 88 2.30 9.73 9.57
C LEU A 88 2.21 8.24 9.93
N GLU A 89 1.69 7.92 11.11
CA GLU A 89 1.56 6.52 11.53
C GLU A 89 0.56 5.72 10.69
N ASN A 90 -0.54 6.36 10.27
CA ASN A 90 -1.48 5.78 9.33
C ASN A 90 -0.84 5.45 7.98
N ILE A 91 -0.01 6.37 7.46
CA ILE A 91 0.74 6.15 6.21
C ILE A 91 1.70 4.96 6.37
N ARG A 92 2.49 4.91 7.47
CA ARG A 92 3.38 3.76 7.74
C ARG A 92 2.60 2.45 7.73
N ASN A 93 1.51 2.36 8.50
CA ASN A 93 0.74 1.14 8.62
C ASN A 93 0.14 0.69 7.28
N ALA A 94 -0.42 1.63 6.52
CA ALA A 94 -1.05 1.36 5.24
C ALA A 94 -0.05 0.87 4.19
N ILE A 95 1.10 1.54 4.07
CA ILE A 95 2.16 1.17 3.12
C ILE A 95 2.80 -0.16 3.50
N PHE A 96 3.09 -0.38 4.79
CA PHE A 96 3.62 -1.66 5.26
C PHE A 96 2.75 -2.84 4.81
N ARG A 97 1.44 -2.74 5.04
CA ARG A 97 0.48 -3.78 4.62
C ARG A 97 0.44 -3.95 3.11
N ALA A 98 0.51 -2.86 2.35
CA ALA A 98 0.50 -2.92 0.89
C ALA A 98 1.77 -3.59 0.33
N ILE A 99 2.94 -3.37 0.95
CA ILE A 99 4.18 -4.07 0.61
C ILE A 99 4.03 -5.57 0.90
N ARG A 100 3.50 -5.95 2.07
CA ARG A 100 3.25 -7.37 2.39
C ARG A 100 2.31 -8.04 1.40
N VAL A 101 1.26 -7.34 0.95
CA VAL A 101 0.38 -7.84 -0.11
C VAL A 101 1.13 -8.08 -1.42
N CYS A 102 2.10 -7.24 -1.79
CA CYS A 102 2.90 -7.48 -2.99
C CYS A 102 3.85 -8.66 -2.82
N GLU A 103 4.47 -8.82 -1.65
CA GLU A 103 5.33 -9.97 -1.31
C GLU A 103 4.54 -11.29 -1.33
N GLU A 104 3.32 -11.31 -0.79
CA GLU A 104 2.40 -12.46 -0.85
C GLU A 104 2.05 -12.87 -2.29
N ASN A 105 2.11 -11.91 -3.23
CA ASN A 105 1.93 -12.14 -4.66
C ASN A 105 3.24 -12.41 -5.41
N GLU A 106 4.33 -12.69 -4.68
CA GLU A 106 5.66 -13.00 -5.22
C GLU A 106 6.26 -11.87 -6.10
N ILE A 107 5.89 -10.61 -5.82
CA ILE A 107 6.39 -9.43 -6.55
C ILE A 107 7.58 -8.82 -5.81
N SER A 108 8.72 -8.72 -6.49
CA SER A 108 9.95 -8.15 -5.94
C SER A 108 10.27 -6.73 -6.41
N ASP A 109 9.73 -6.29 -7.55
CA ASP A 109 9.92 -4.92 -8.08
C ASP A 109 8.71 -4.05 -7.72
N ILE A 110 8.80 -3.33 -6.60
CA ILE A 110 7.73 -2.51 -6.04
C ILE A 110 8.10 -1.03 -6.12
N SER A 111 7.26 -0.25 -6.81
CA SER A 111 7.26 1.21 -6.74
C SER A 111 6.23 1.68 -5.72
N VAL A 112 6.58 2.65 -4.87
CA VAL A 112 5.70 3.15 -3.80
C VAL A 112 5.44 4.65 -3.99
N ASP A 113 4.17 5.03 -3.94
CA ASP A 113 3.68 6.41 -3.90
C ASP A 113 4.16 7.15 -2.64
N ASP A 114 4.57 8.40 -2.79
CA ASP A 114 5.05 9.25 -1.68
C ASP A 114 3.95 9.61 -0.68
N CYS A 115 2.66 9.44 -1.03
CA CYS A 115 1.51 9.67 -0.17
C CYS A 115 1.54 11.05 0.52
N THR A 116 2.11 12.07 -0.15
CA THR A 116 2.40 13.42 0.39
C THR A 116 3.49 13.51 1.47
N GLU A 117 4.05 12.38 1.92
CA GLU A 117 5.00 12.29 3.03
C GLU A 117 6.17 11.35 2.69
N SER A 118 7.01 11.75 1.73
CA SER A 118 8.07 10.91 1.15
C SER A 118 9.05 10.33 2.17
N LYS A 119 9.39 11.07 3.23
CA LYS A 119 10.27 10.59 4.31
C LYS A 119 9.67 9.39 5.04
N CYS A 120 8.40 9.51 5.43
CA CYS A 120 7.65 8.46 6.10
C CYS A 120 7.53 7.20 5.23
N VAL A 121 7.24 7.39 3.94
CA VAL A 121 7.19 6.28 2.97
C VAL A 121 8.56 5.62 2.79
N GLY A 122 9.64 6.40 2.70
CA GLY A 122 11.00 5.86 2.58
C GLY A 122 11.42 5.03 3.80
N GLU A 123 11.16 5.55 5.00
CA GLU A 123 11.40 4.85 6.28
C GLU A 123 10.70 3.50 6.31
N ILE A 124 9.38 3.48 6.08
CA ILE A 124 8.63 2.25 6.16
C ILE A 124 8.99 1.29 5.04
N SER A 125 9.26 1.78 3.83
CA SER A 125 9.67 0.91 2.72
C SER A 125 10.96 0.16 3.06
N ALA A 126 11.93 0.83 3.69
CA ALA A 126 13.16 0.19 4.14
C ALA A 126 12.90 -0.80 5.30
N LEU A 127 12.11 -0.41 6.29
CA LEU A 127 11.79 -1.25 7.45
C LEU A 127 10.94 -2.47 7.10
N SER A 128 10.06 -2.35 6.10
CA SER A 128 9.16 -3.42 5.65
C SER A 128 9.94 -4.64 5.18
N TYR A 129 11.03 -4.44 4.44
CA TYR A 129 11.87 -5.53 3.92
C TYR A 129 12.88 -6.07 4.93
N HIS A 130 13.07 -5.38 6.06
CA HIS A 130 14.09 -5.77 7.02
C HIS A 130 13.70 -7.06 7.74
N GLU A 131 14.39 -8.15 7.42
CA GLU A 131 14.27 -9.44 8.08
C GLU A 131 15.63 -9.88 8.63
N VAL A 132 15.69 -10.16 9.93
CA VAL A 132 16.90 -10.76 10.54
C VAL A 132 16.84 -12.27 10.33
N GLY A 133 17.29 -12.70 9.14
CA GLY A 133 17.35 -14.10 8.72
C GLY A 133 18.64 -14.84 9.09
N GLN A 134 19.68 -14.12 9.52
CA GLN A 134 21.05 -14.65 9.66
C GLN A 134 21.21 -15.85 10.62
N TRP A 135 20.26 -16.04 11.55
CA TRP A 135 20.24 -17.15 12.52
C TRP A 135 19.06 -18.10 12.32
N LYS A 136 18.24 -17.88 11.27
CA LYS A 136 17.12 -18.78 10.98
C LYS A 136 17.69 -20.07 10.41
N SER A 137 17.34 -21.20 11.02
CA SER A 137 17.64 -22.50 10.44
C SER A 137 16.71 -22.73 9.24
N ASP A 138 17.25 -23.33 8.17
CA ASP A 138 16.43 -23.83 7.06
C ASP A 138 15.57 -25.05 7.48
N TYR A 139 15.76 -25.54 8.71
CA TYR A 139 15.04 -26.67 9.27
C TYR A 139 13.61 -26.29 9.64
N LYS A 140 12.65 -26.70 8.80
CA LYS A 140 11.22 -26.70 9.16
C LYS A 140 10.90 -27.95 9.98
N PRO A 141 10.55 -27.85 11.27
CA PRO A 141 10.15 -29.02 12.05
C PRO A 141 8.91 -29.66 11.42
N LYS A 142 8.88 -30.99 11.31
CA LYS A 142 7.68 -31.71 10.85
C LYS A 142 6.53 -31.40 11.82
N SER A 143 5.45 -30.81 11.31
CA SER A 143 4.22 -30.60 12.07
C SER A 143 3.73 -31.95 12.60
N MET A 144 3.77 -32.13 13.91
CA MET A 144 3.22 -33.31 14.56
C MET A 144 1.70 -33.23 14.42
N LYS A 145 1.10 -34.11 13.63
CA LYS A 145 -0.35 -34.26 13.60
C LYS A 145 -0.74 -34.90 14.94
N ILE A 146 -1.48 -34.15 15.75
CA ILE A 146 -2.19 -34.66 16.93
C ILE A 146 -3.49 -35.30 16.44
#